data_AF-X1Q0Y8-F1
#
_entry.id   AF-X1Q0Y8-F1
#
_cell.length_a   1.000
_cell.length_b   1.000
_cell.length_c   1.000
_cell.angle_alpha   90.00
_cell.angle_beta   90.00
_cell.angle_gamma   90.00
#
_symmetry.space_group_name_H-M   'P 1'
#
loop_
_entity.id
_entity.type
_entity.pdbx_description
1 polymer ?
#
loop_
_entity_poly.entity_id
_entity_poly.type
_entity_poly.pdbx_seq_one_letter_code
_entity_poly.pdbx_strand_id
1 'polypeptide(L)'
;PEKFAEFLYAYSDEDAVRHLLTVASSLDSMVVGEAQIIGQVKEGYKLACAAKSTGKILNRLFHCAFATSKKIYTTTSISSGRVSIAGVAVELAKQLFADISSAKVVVIGAGEMGQLIVQHLLQVGARNITVVNRSYERGLSVAEQYGIAVRKWEEVENQLISANIAIASAMVQDYLFRKDPFKKIMDTRRGSTLLIIDIAVPRNFEPSINKLDGVYLYSVDDLSEVVEQNLKARERDIARGMEIVFENVTDFM
;
A
#
# COMPACT_ATOMS: atom_id res chain seq x y z
N PRO A 1 2.47 10.76 -34.68
CA PRO A 1 3.25 11.55 -33.70
C PRO A 1 2.39 12.55 -32.92
N GLU A 2 1.55 13.36 -33.60
CA GLU A 2 0.71 14.41 -32.97
C GLU A 2 -0.33 13.89 -31.97
N LYS A 3 -0.91 12.70 -32.17
CA LYS A 3 -1.92 12.11 -31.27
C LYS A 3 -1.46 11.83 -29.83
N PHE A 4 -0.15 11.83 -29.57
CA PHE A 4 0.41 11.59 -28.22
C PHE A 4 1.03 12.84 -27.60
N ALA A 5 1.13 13.93 -28.35
CA ALA A 5 1.84 15.14 -27.90
C ALA A 5 1.20 15.74 -26.63
N GLU A 6 -0.12 15.63 -26.48
CA GLU A 6 -0.86 16.13 -25.32
C GLU A 6 -0.67 15.28 -24.05
N PHE A 7 -0.11 14.07 -24.17
CA PHE A 7 0.14 13.14 -23.04
C PHE A 7 1.63 13.00 -22.69
N LEU A 8 2.50 13.70 -23.41
CA LEU A 8 3.95 13.68 -23.19
C LEU A 8 4.40 14.98 -22.53
N TYR A 9 5.39 14.88 -21.66
CA TYR A 9 6.09 16.03 -21.11
C TYR A 9 7.59 15.86 -21.35
N ALA A 10 8.29 16.99 -21.45
CA ALA A 10 9.73 17.03 -21.66
C ALA A 10 10.34 18.02 -20.67
N TYR A 11 11.44 17.61 -20.05
CA TYR A 11 12.27 18.43 -19.20
C TYR A 11 13.69 18.45 -19.76
N SER A 12 14.39 19.57 -19.60
CA SER A 12 15.77 19.76 -20.04
C SER A 12 16.63 20.30 -18.90
N ASP A 13 17.92 20.02 -18.95
CA ASP A 13 18.94 20.56 -18.04
C ASP A 13 18.54 20.41 -16.56
N GLU A 14 18.49 21.53 -15.83
CA GLU A 14 18.18 21.58 -14.40
C GLU A 14 16.81 20.96 -14.10
N ASP A 15 15.81 21.17 -14.95
CA ASP A 15 14.47 20.62 -14.76
C ASP A 15 14.43 19.10 -14.88
N ALA A 16 15.26 18.53 -15.76
CA ALA A 16 15.37 17.07 -15.90
C ALA A 16 16.05 16.45 -14.68
N VAL A 17 17.09 17.11 -14.14
CA VAL A 17 17.78 16.70 -12.90
C VAL A 17 16.81 16.78 -11.73
N ARG A 18 16.13 17.92 -11.56
CA ARG A 18 15.14 18.16 -10.52
C ARG A 18 14.02 17.13 -10.56
N HIS A 19 13.47 16.85 -11.75
CA HIS A 19 12.41 15.86 -11.91
C HIS A 19 12.86 14.47 -11.44
N LEU A 20 14.03 13.99 -11.89
CA LEU A 20 14.53 12.68 -11.46
C LEU A 20 14.79 12.60 -9.95
N LEU A 21 15.36 13.65 -9.35
CA LEU A 21 15.59 13.71 -7.90
C LEU A 21 14.27 13.70 -7.13
N THR A 22 13.25 14.39 -7.63
CA THR A 22 11.89 14.45 -7.06
C THR A 22 11.19 13.10 -7.14
N VAL A 23 11.22 12.45 -8.32
CA VAL A 23 10.63 11.12 -8.55
C VAL A 23 11.33 10.06 -7.72
N ALA A 24 12.67 10.01 -7.71
CA ALA A 24 13.43 9.03 -6.92
C ALA A 24 13.24 9.21 -5.40
N SER A 25 12.82 10.40 -4.98
CA SER A 25 12.49 10.71 -3.58
C SER A 25 11.00 10.53 -3.25
N SER A 26 10.18 10.12 -4.24
CA SER A 26 8.73 9.92 -4.10
C SER A 26 8.00 11.20 -3.64
N LEU A 27 8.49 12.38 -4.04
CA LEU A 27 7.85 13.66 -3.71
C LEU A 27 6.72 14.04 -4.69
N ASP A 28 6.67 13.36 -5.84
CA ASP A 28 5.71 13.57 -6.94
C ASP A 28 4.77 12.35 -7.13
N SER A 29 4.54 11.59 -6.06
CA SER A 29 3.70 10.38 -6.07
C SER A 29 2.34 10.64 -5.43
N MET A 30 1.30 9.94 -5.89
CA MET A 30 0.00 9.86 -5.20
C MET A 30 0.16 9.42 -3.74
N VAL A 31 1.19 8.60 -3.45
CA VAL A 31 1.62 8.26 -2.09
C VAL A 31 3.05 8.76 -1.88
N VAL A 32 3.16 9.96 -1.32
CA VAL A 32 4.45 10.58 -1.02
C VAL A 32 5.26 9.73 -0.04
N GLY A 33 6.51 9.41 -0.38
CA GLY A 33 7.43 8.62 0.46
C GLY A 33 7.38 7.09 0.25
N GLU A 34 6.76 6.63 -0.83
CA GLU A 34 6.75 5.21 -1.20
C GLU A 34 8.13 4.71 -1.67
N ALA A 35 8.69 3.70 -0.99
CA ALA A 35 10.02 3.14 -1.29
C ALA A 35 10.07 2.28 -2.56
N GLN A 36 8.92 1.95 -3.16
CA GLN A 36 8.86 1.15 -4.38
C GLN A 36 9.40 1.93 -5.59
N ILE A 37 9.16 3.24 -5.65
CA ILE A 37 9.63 4.10 -6.75
C ILE A 37 11.16 4.12 -6.83
N ILE A 38 11.86 4.32 -5.71
CA ILE A 38 13.34 4.25 -5.72
C ILE A 38 13.85 2.85 -6.09
N GLY A 39 13.11 1.79 -5.74
CA GLY A 39 13.42 0.43 -6.18
C GLY A 39 13.38 0.30 -7.70
N GLN A 40 12.30 0.78 -8.32
CA GLN A 40 12.12 0.77 -9.78
C GLN A 40 13.16 1.63 -10.50
N VAL A 41 13.48 2.83 -9.97
CA VAL A 41 14.53 3.70 -10.55
C VAL A 41 15.90 3.01 -10.49
N LYS A 42 16.23 2.31 -9.39
CA LYS A 42 17.47 1.52 -9.28
C LYS A 42 17.51 0.35 -10.25
N GLU A 43 16.38 -0.31 -10.47
CA GLU A 43 16.26 -1.40 -11.44
C GLU A 43 16.45 -0.89 -12.87
N GLY A 44 15.78 0.20 -13.25
CA GLY A 44 15.96 0.86 -14.55
C GLY A 44 17.41 1.29 -14.78
N TYR A 45 18.07 1.87 -13.78
CA TYR A 45 19.49 2.20 -13.84
C TYR A 45 20.37 0.97 -14.07
N LYS A 46 20.14 -0.13 -13.34
CA LYS A 46 20.88 -1.39 -13.53
C LYS A 46 20.72 -1.94 -14.95
N LEU A 47 19.51 -1.93 -15.49
CA LEU A 47 19.23 -2.35 -16.87
C LEU A 47 19.98 -1.49 -17.88
N ALA A 48 19.98 -0.17 -17.69
CA ALA A 48 20.68 0.77 -18.57
C ALA A 48 22.22 0.58 -18.51
N CYS A 49 22.79 0.34 -17.33
CA CYS A 49 24.21 0.00 -17.19
C CYS A 49 24.55 -1.32 -17.89
N ALA A 50 23.73 -2.36 -17.74
CA ALA A 50 23.92 -3.65 -18.41
C ALA A 50 23.87 -3.51 -19.94
N ALA A 51 22.99 -2.65 -20.44
CA ALA A 51 22.90 -2.31 -21.86
C ALA A 51 23.98 -1.33 -22.35
N LYS A 52 24.87 -0.85 -21.47
CA LYS A 52 25.89 0.18 -21.76
C LYS A 52 25.30 1.47 -22.34
N SER A 53 24.06 1.80 -22.01
CA SER A 53 23.38 3.02 -22.47
C SER A 53 23.55 4.20 -21.51
N THR A 54 24.29 4.03 -20.42
CA THR A 54 24.62 5.08 -19.45
C THR A 54 26.03 5.64 -19.65
N GLY A 55 26.16 6.96 -19.70
CA GLY A 55 27.45 7.67 -19.71
C GLY A 55 27.84 8.24 -18.35
N LYS A 56 29.00 8.91 -18.28
CA LYS A 56 29.54 9.53 -17.05
C LYS A 56 28.53 10.46 -16.35
N ILE A 57 27.84 11.28 -17.13
CA ILE A 57 26.87 12.27 -16.62
C ILE A 57 25.65 11.56 -16.02
N LEU A 58 25.05 10.62 -16.75
CA LEU A 58 23.90 9.85 -16.28
C LEU A 58 24.24 9.03 -15.03
N ASN A 59 25.41 8.38 -14.98
CA ASN A 59 25.84 7.65 -13.78
C ASN A 59 25.90 8.57 -12.56
N ARG A 60 26.57 9.73 -12.69
CA ARG A 60 26.64 10.73 -11.60
C ARG A 60 25.24 11.19 -11.18
N LEU A 61 24.35 11.43 -12.15
CA LEU A 61 22.99 11.89 -11.90
C LEU A 61 22.16 10.85 -11.11
N PHE A 62 22.14 9.58 -11.53
CA PHE A 62 21.43 8.52 -10.81
C PHE A 62 21.99 8.31 -9.39
N HIS A 63 23.32 8.37 -9.23
CA HIS A 63 23.92 8.31 -7.89
C HIS A 63 23.52 9.51 -7.01
N CYS A 64 23.45 10.72 -7.58
CA CYS A 64 22.95 11.91 -6.90
C CYS A 64 21.47 11.73 -6.50
N ALA A 65 20.63 11.19 -7.38
CA ALA A 65 19.24 10.88 -7.08
C ALA A 65 19.09 9.89 -5.91
N PHE A 66 19.90 8.83 -5.87
CA PHE A 66 19.88 7.85 -4.77
C PHE A 66 20.35 8.45 -3.44
N ALA A 67 21.38 9.30 -3.47
CA ALA A 67 21.88 9.99 -2.29
C ALA A 67 20.87 11.02 -1.76
N THR A 68 20.26 11.80 -2.66
CA THR A 68 19.20 12.77 -2.37
C THR A 68 18.01 12.11 -1.70
N SER A 69 17.51 11.05 -2.33
CA SER A 69 16.43 10.24 -1.78
C SER A 69 16.81 9.72 -0.39
N LYS A 70 17.97 9.07 -0.23
CA LYS A 70 18.43 8.60 1.09
C LYS A 70 18.47 9.73 2.13
N LYS A 71 18.99 10.91 1.80
CA LYS A 71 19.05 12.09 2.69
C LYS A 71 17.63 12.46 3.14
N ILE A 72 16.72 12.69 2.20
CA ILE A 72 15.31 13.01 2.46
C ILE A 72 14.65 11.95 3.37
N TYR A 73 14.80 10.67 3.04
CA TYR A 73 14.25 9.56 3.86
C TYR A 73 14.84 9.50 5.27
N THR A 74 16.07 9.98 5.50
CA THR A 74 16.71 9.95 6.83
C THR A 74 16.51 11.22 7.66
N THR A 75 16.30 12.36 7.02
CA THR A 75 16.28 13.68 7.70
C THR A 75 14.91 14.33 7.77
N THR A 76 13.89 13.77 7.10
CA THR A 76 12.52 14.26 7.14
C THR A 76 11.59 13.20 7.70
N SER A 77 10.41 13.60 8.20
CA SER A 77 9.39 12.63 8.62
C SER A 77 8.59 12.03 7.46
N ILE A 78 8.98 12.32 6.22
CA ILE A 78 8.42 11.70 5.01
C ILE A 78 8.53 10.17 5.03
N SER A 79 9.56 9.65 5.72
CA SER A 79 9.79 8.23 5.93
C SER A 79 9.21 7.69 7.25
N SER A 80 8.99 8.55 8.24
CA SER A 80 8.50 8.17 9.57
C SER A 80 6.98 8.19 9.67
N GLY A 81 6.30 8.81 8.71
CA GLY A 81 4.91 8.51 8.36
C GLY A 81 4.80 7.49 7.24
N ARG A 82 5.25 6.24 7.46
CA ARG A 82 4.99 5.09 6.57
C ARG A 82 3.50 4.78 6.53
N VAL A 83 2.75 5.63 5.88
CA VAL A 83 1.34 5.43 5.63
C VAL A 83 1.25 4.51 4.41
N SER A 84 1.70 3.26 4.58
CA SER A 84 1.39 2.21 3.62
C SER A 84 -0.12 2.01 3.67
N ILE A 85 -0.76 1.73 2.53
CA ILE A 85 -2.19 1.41 2.49
C ILE A 85 -2.53 0.31 3.51
N ALA A 86 -1.63 -0.67 3.68
CA ALA A 86 -1.73 -1.71 4.70
C ALA A 86 -1.70 -1.15 6.14
N GLY A 87 -0.83 -0.20 6.44
CA GLY A 87 -0.74 0.46 7.75
C GLY A 87 -1.97 1.32 8.05
N VAL A 88 -2.49 2.05 7.05
CA VAL A 88 -3.75 2.82 7.18
C VAL A 88 -4.91 1.90 7.45
N ALA A 89 -5.02 0.81 6.69
CA ALA A 89 -6.07 -0.18 6.89
C ALA A 89 -6.06 -0.70 8.33
N VAL A 90 -4.87 -1.03 8.86
CA VAL A 90 -4.72 -1.52 10.23
C VAL A 90 -5.00 -0.43 11.27
N GLU A 91 -4.59 0.81 11.05
CA GLU A 91 -4.87 1.91 11.99
C GLU A 91 -6.36 2.27 12.00
N LEU A 92 -7.02 2.29 10.84
CA LEU A 92 -8.48 2.44 10.75
C LEU A 92 -9.19 1.32 11.52
N ALA A 93 -8.76 0.07 11.31
CA ALA A 93 -9.27 -1.07 12.05
C ALA A 93 -9.08 -0.89 13.57
N LYS A 94 -7.91 -0.43 14.01
CA LYS A 94 -7.63 -0.18 15.43
C LYS A 94 -8.48 0.95 16.02
N GLN A 95 -8.75 2.02 15.27
CA GLN A 95 -9.58 3.13 15.75
C GLN A 95 -11.05 2.73 15.93
N LEU A 96 -11.55 1.84 15.08
CA LEU A 96 -12.93 1.35 15.13
C LEU A 96 -13.14 0.23 16.17
N PHE A 97 -12.05 -0.38 16.69
CA PHE A 97 -12.10 -1.45 17.68
C PHE A 97 -11.41 -1.06 18.99
N ALA A 98 -12.16 -1.03 20.09
CA ALA A 98 -11.64 -0.65 21.42
C ALA A 98 -10.44 -1.50 21.88
N ASP A 99 -10.43 -2.79 21.51
CA ASP A 99 -9.31 -3.70 21.75
C ASP A 99 -9.11 -4.62 20.54
N ILE A 100 -8.09 -4.32 19.72
CA ILE A 100 -7.74 -5.12 18.56
C ILE A 100 -7.12 -6.48 18.94
N SER A 101 -6.62 -6.64 20.17
CA SER A 101 -5.96 -7.89 20.58
C SER A 101 -6.92 -9.07 20.73
N SER A 102 -8.19 -8.77 21.03
CA SER A 102 -9.28 -9.74 21.12
C SER A 102 -10.07 -9.91 19.81
N ALA A 103 -9.84 -9.06 18.82
CA ALA A 103 -10.54 -9.11 17.53
C ALA A 103 -10.08 -10.31 16.69
N LYS A 104 -11.05 -11.00 16.07
CA LYS A 104 -10.81 -12.01 15.04
C LYS A 104 -10.60 -11.32 13.69
N VAL A 105 -9.38 -11.41 13.17
CA VAL A 105 -8.98 -10.77 11.91
C VAL A 105 -8.73 -11.82 10.85
N VAL A 106 -9.35 -11.66 9.68
CA VAL A 106 -9.14 -12.52 8.52
C VAL A 106 -8.46 -11.72 7.42
N VAL A 107 -7.30 -12.20 6.96
CA VAL A 107 -6.56 -11.60 5.84
C VAL A 107 -6.77 -12.48 4.61
N ILE A 108 -7.37 -11.92 3.57
CA ILE A 108 -7.69 -12.60 2.31
C ILE A 108 -6.65 -12.22 1.26
N GLY A 109 -5.75 -13.16 0.99
CA GLY A 109 -4.59 -12.97 0.11
C GLY A 109 -3.27 -13.03 0.88
N ALA A 110 -2.30 -13.76 0.32
CA ALA A 110 -0.97 -13.96 0.90
C ALA A 110 0.16 -13.38 0.03
N GLY A 111 -0.16 -12.42 -0.85
CA GLY A 111 0.84 -11.66 -1.61
C GLY A 111 1.58 -10.63 -0.74
N GLU A 112 2.41 -9.80 -1.35
CA GLU A 112 3.21 -8.79 -0.64
C GLU A 112 2.37 -7.89 0.27
N MET A 113 1.23 -7.39 -0.23
CA MET A 113 0.31 -6.56 0.56
C MET A 113 -0.31 -7.32 1.73
N GLY A 114 -0.71 -8.58 1.53
CA GLY A 114 -1.26 -9.42 2.60
C GLY A 114 -0.24 -9.67 3.72
N GLN A 115 1.02 -9.89 3.36
CA GLN A 115 2.11 -10.02 4.34
C GLN A 115 2.36 -8.72 5.10
N LEU A 116 2.32 -7.57 4.41
CA LEU A 116 2.48 -6.26 5.04
C LEU A 116 1.34 -5.96 6.02
N ILE A 117 0.10 -6.30 5.67
CA ILE A 117 -1.06 -6.22 6.57
C ILE A 117 -0.82 -7.07 7.82
N VAL A 118 -0.38 -8.32 7.67
CA VAL A 118 -0.09 -9.22 8.80
C VAL A 118 0.97 -8.61 9.72
N GLN A 119 2.06 -8.06 9.16
CA GLN A 119 3.10 -7.39 9.96
C GLN A 119 2.53 -6.22 10.77
N HIS A 120 1.73 -5.35 10.15
CA HIS A 120 1.12 -4.22 10.84
C HIS A 120 0.13 -4.67 11.92
N LEU A 121 -0.70 -5.68 11.65
CA LEU A 121 -1.64 -6.25 12.64
C LEU A 121 -0.89 -6.75 13.88
N LEU A 122 0.22 -7.47 13.69
CA LEU A 122 1.05 -7.94 14.80
C LEU A 122 1.69 -6.79 15.58
N GLN A 123 2.17 -5.75 14.89
CA GLN A 123 2.75 -4.56 15.53
C GLN A 123 1.74 -3.82 16.42
N VAL A 124 0.48 -3.76 16.02
CA VAL A 124 -0.59 -3.13 16.83
C VAL A 124 -1.19 -4.06 17.88
N GLY A 125 -0.70 -5.30 17.99
CA GLY A 125 -1.06 -6.25 19.05
C GLY A 125 -2.23 -7.17 18.74
N ALA A 126 -2.66 -7.30 17.48
CA ALA A 126 -3.66 -8.29 17.10
C ALA A 126 -3.14 -9.71 17.31
N ARG A 127 -3.93 -10.58 17.94
CA ARG A 127 -3.51 -11.96 18.29
C ARG A 127 -4.23 -13.05 17.51
N ASN A 128 -5.46 -12.80 17.07
CA ASN A 128 -6.29 -13.79 16.39
C ASN A 128 -6.37 -13.49 14.90
N ILE A 129 -5.27 -13.75 14.20
CA ILE A 129 -5.12 -13.48 12.77
C ILE A 129 -5.18 -14.82 12.01
N THR A 130 -6.04 -14.88 11.00
CA THR A 130 -6.13 -16.02 10.06
C THR A 130 -5.90 -15.54 8.64
N VAL A 131 -4.94 -16.14 7.93
CA VAL A 131 -4.75 -15.93 6.49
C VAL A 131 -5.54 -16.97 5.71
N VAL A 132 -6.24 -16.51 4.67
CA VAL A 132 -6.90 -17.36 3.68
C VAL A 132 -6.40 -16.97 2.29
N ASN A 133 -5.98 -17.96 1.50
CA ASN A 133 -5.41 -17.72 0.17
C ASN A 133 -5.81 -18.83 -0.82
N ARG A 134 -5.95 -18.48 -2.10
CA ARG A 134 -6.29 -19.46 -3.16
C ARG A 134 -5.26 -20.57 -3.30
N SER A 135 -3.96 -20.24 -3.26
CA SER A 135 -2.90 -21.24 -3.08
C SER A 135 -2.70 -21.42 -1.59
N TYR A 136 -3.06 -22.60 -1.10
CA TYR A 136 -2.89 -22.95 0.31
C TYR A 136 -1.41 -22.90 0.71
N GLU A 137 -0.48 -23.35 -0.15
CA GLU A 137 0.95 -23.34 0.21
C GLU A 137 1.48 -21.92 0.45
N ARG A 138 1.06 -20.94 -0.36
CA ARG A 138 1.43 -19.52 -0.13
C ARG A 138 0.87 -18.99 1.18
N GLY A 139 -0.38 -19.32 1.51
CA GLY A 139 -1.00 -18.93 2.78
C GLY A 139 -0.29 -19.57 3.98
N LEU A 140 0.07 -20.86 3.85
CA LEU A 140 0.79 -21.61 4.87
C LEU A 140 2.17 -21.02 5.13
N SER A 141 2.93 -20.68 4.08
CA SER A 141 4.26 -20.05 4.21
C SER A 141 4.20 -18.74 4.98
N VAL A 142 3.21 -17.88 4.71
CA VAL A 142 3.00 -16.63 5.48
C VAL A 142 2.62 -16.95 6.93
N ALA A 143 1.72 -17.90 7.13
CA ALA A 143 1.27 -18.26 8.47
C ALA A 143 2.40 -18.81 9.35
N GLU A 144 3.26 -19.67 8.81
CA GLU A 144 4.44 -20.20 9.49
C GLU A 144 5.47 -19.10 9.78
N GLN A 145 5.71 -18.20 8.81
CA GLN A 145 6.66 -17.09 8.97
C GLN A 145 6.28 -16.15 10.13
N TYR A 146 4.99 -15.89 10.33
CA TYR A 146 4.50 -14.91 11.30
C TYR A 146 3.82 -15.54 12.53
N GLY A 147 3.75 -16.88 12.61
CA GLY A 147 3.14 -17.59 13.74
C GLY A 147 1.64 -17.37 13.88
N ILE A 148 0.91 -17.28 12.77
CA ILE A 148 -0.54 -17.03 12.72
C ILE A 148 -1.30 -18.24 12.13
N ALA A 149 -2.63 -18.19 12.12
CA ALA A 149 -3.43 -19.28 11.56
C ALA A 149 -3.53 -19.20 10.03
N VAL A 150 -3.64 -20.35 9.37
CA VAL A 150 -4.04 -20.47 7.97
C VAL A 150 -5.30 -21.32 7.84
N ARG A 151 -6.15 -20.99 6.87
CA ARG A 151 -7.30 -21.82 6.46
C ARG A 151 -7.35 -21.97 4.95
N LYS A 152 -8.00 -23.03 4.49
CA LYS A 152 -8.17 -23.26 3.06
C LYS A 152 -9.19 -22.27 2.48
N TRP A 153 -9.12 -22.07 1.16
CA TRP A 153 -10.01 -21.14 0.47
C TRP A 153 -11.49 -21.49 0.65
N GLU A 154 -11.82 -22.78 0.70
CA GLU A 154 -13.18 -23.30 0.90
C GLU A 154 -13.76 -22.88 2.26
N GLU A 155 -12.92 -22.49 3.22
CA GLU A 155 -13.33 -22.07 4.55
C GLU A 155 -13.48 -20.55 4.67
N VAL A 156 -13.25 -19.78 3.59
CA VAL A 156 -13.25 -18.30 3.63
C VAL A 156 -14.58 -17.74 4.16
N GLU A 157 -15.71 -18.33 3.77
CA GLU A 157 -17.02 -17.90 4.26
C GLU A 157 -17.18 -18.15 5.76
N ASN A 158 -16.73 -19.30 6.26
CA ASN A 158 -16.75 -19.62 7.70
C ASN A 158 -15.86 -18.66 8.51
N GLN A 159 -14.70 -18.29 7.95
CA GLN A 159 -13.85 -17.28 8.56
C GLN A 159 -14.55 -15.92 8.58
N LEU A 160 -15.19 -15.52 7.47
CA LEU A 160 -15.99 -14.29 7.40
C LEU A 160 -17.22 -14.29 8.31
N ILE A 161 -17.83 -15.43 8.61
CA ILE A 161 -18.95 -15.53 9.58
C ILE A 161 -18.48 -15.25 11.01
N SER A 162 -17.24 -15.62 11.36
CA SER A 162 -16.74 -15.48 12.74
C SER A 162 -15.81 -14.29 12.95
N ALA A 163 -15.38 -13.62 11.87
CA ALA A 163 -14.48 -12.48 11.91
C ALA A 163 -15.13 -11.23 12.52
N ASN A 164 -14.33 -10.38 13.14
CA ASN A 164 -14.67 -9.00 13.41
C ASN A 164 -14.20 -8.08 12.27
N ILE A 165 -13.05 -8.42 11.67
CA ILE A 165 -12.35 -7.63 10.67
C ILE A 165 -11.93 -8.56 9.52
N ALA A 166 -12.22 -8.15 8.29
CA ALA A 166 -11.73 -8.79 7.07
C ALA A 166 -10.89 -7.78 6.28
N ILE A 167 -9.65 -8.13 5.95
CA ILE A 167 -8.78 -7.28 5.11
C ILE A 167 -8.43 -8.08 3.86
N ALA A 168 -8.73 -7.56 2.68
CA ALA A 168 -8.56 -8.29 1.44
C ALA A 168 -7.64 -7.57 0.46
N SER A 169 -6.73 -8.32 -0.14
CA SER A 169 -5.74 -7.83 -1.10
C SER A 169 -5.50 -8.84 -2.22
N ALA A 170 -6.50 -9.66 -2.55
CA ALA A 170 -6.37 -10.73 -3.53
C ALA A 170 -6.47 -10.16 -4.95
N MET A 171 -5.63 -10.64 -5.87
CA MET A 171 -5.72 -10.22 -7.28
C MET A 171 -6.84 -10.98 -7.99
N VAL A 172 -7.81 -10.25 -8.57
CA VAL A 172 -9.00 -10.82 -9.21
C VAL A 172 -9.40 -10.06 -10.46
N GLN A 173 -10.16 -10.75 -11.32
CA GLN A 173 -10.76 -10.16 -12.54
C GLN A 173 -12.19 -9.65 -12.29
N ASP A 174 -12.87 -10.18 -11.27
CA ASP A 174 -14.22 -9.82 -10.86
C ASP A 174 -14.34 -10.02 -9.33
N TYR A 175 -15.39 -9.49 -8.72
CA TYR A 175 -15.62 -9.57 -7.28
C TYR A 175 -15.60 -11.02 -6.78
N LEU A 176 -14.84 -11.26 -5.71
CA LEU A 176 -14.87 -12.51 -4.95
C LEU A 176 -16.19 -12.66 -4.20
N PHE A 177 -16.66 -11.54 -3.65
CA PHE A 177 -17.85 -11.48 -2.83
C PHE A 177 -18.85 -10.54 -3.49
N ARG A 178 -19.94 -11.12 -4.00
CA ARG A 178 -21.10 -10.39 -4.50
C ARG A 178 -22.16 -10.26 -3.43
N LYS A 179 -23.01 -9.24 -3.54
CA LYS A 179 -23.98 -8.88 -2.50
C LYS A 179 -24.94 -10.02 -2.11
N ASP A 180 -25.55 -10.68 -3.09
CA ASP A 180 -26.59 -11.67 -2.78
C ASP A 180 -26.04 -12.90 -2.04
N PRO A 181 -24.90 -13.50 -2.46
CA PRO A 181 -24.22 -14.51 -1.64
C PRO A 181 -23.78 -13.97 -0.28
N PHE A 182 -23.22 -12.76 -0.24
CA PHE A 182 -22.68 -12.18 0.99
C PHE A 182 -23.77 -11.90 2.04
N LYS A 183 -25.01 -11.63 1.61
CA LYS A 183 -26.16 -11.49 2.50
C LYS A 183 -26.36 -12.74 3.36
N LYS A 184 -26.17 -13.94 2.81
CA LYS A 184 -26.29 -15.20 3.57
C LYS A 184 -25.24 -15.33 4.68
N ILE A 185 -24.04 -14.83 4.43
CA ILE A 185 -22.98 -14.73 5.45
C ILE A 185 -23.45 -13.81 6.57
N MET A 186 -23.98 -12.63 6.24
CA MET A 186 -24.47 -11.66 7.22
C MET A 186 -25.69 -12.16 8.01
N ASP A 187 -26.62 -12.86 7.37
CA ASP A 187 -27.78 -13.47 8.04
C ASP A 187 -27.34 -14.50 9.10
N THR A 188 -26.24 -15.22 8.84
CA THR A 188 -25.66 -16.20 9.78
C THR A 188 -24.96 -15.54 10.98
N ARG A 189 -24.49 -14.29 10.81
CA ARG A 189 -23.76 -13.52 11.83
C ARG A 189 -24.65 -12.97 12.96
N ARG A 190 -25.97 -13.18 12.90
CA ARG A 190 -26.96 -12.79 13.94
C ARG A 190 -26.83 -11.33 14.39
N GLY A 191 -26.59 -10.42 13.45
CA GLY A 191 -26.49 -8.97 13.70
C GLY A 191 -25.12 -8.47 14.17
N SER A 192 -24.10 -9.33 14.24
CA SER A 192 -22.73 -8.89 14.57
C SER A 192 -22.09 -8.13 13.41
N THR A 193 -21.47 -6.99 13.73
CA THR A 193 -20.86 -6.11 12.74
C THR A 193 -19.59 -6.72 12.13
N LEU A 194 -19.34 -6.47 10.85
CA LEU A 194 -18.14 -6.86 10.13
C LEU A 194 -17.52 -5.62 9.48
N LEU A 195 -16.29 -5.31 9.88
CA LEU A 195 -15.46 -4.33 9.17
C LEU A 195 -14.73 -5.04 8.03
N ILE A 196 -14.85 -4.52 6.83
CA ILE A 196 -14.18 -5.01 5.62
C ILE A 196 -13.31 -3.89 5.08
N ILE A 197 -12.04 -4.18 4.86
CA ILE A 197 -11.10 -3.25 4.23
C ILE A 197 -10.55 -3.92 2.98
N ASP A 198 -11.02 -3.48 1.83
CA ASP A 198 -10.67 -4.00 0.52
C ASP A 198 -9.62 -3.12 -0.14
N ILE A 199 -8.38 -3.58 -0.11
CA ILE A 199 -7.24 -2.85 -0.65
C ILE A 199 -6.80 -3.39 -2.02
N ALA A 200 -7.64 -4.22 -2.66
CA ALA A 200 -7.36 -4.76 -3.98
C ALA A 200 -7.85 -3.83 -5.10
N VAL A 201 -7.09 -3.78 -6.19
CA VAL A 201 -7.49 -3.14 -7.46
C VAL A 201 -7.22 -4.14 -8.60
N PRO A 202 -8.25 -4.71 -9.24
CA PRO A 202 -9.70 -4.55 -9.00
C PRO A 202 -10.17 -5.07 -7.62
N ARG A 203 -11.27 -4.50 -7.12
CA ARG A 203 -11.85 -4.77 -5.78
C ARG A 203 -12.28 -6.24 -5.61
N ASN A 204 -12.13 -6.77 -4.40
CA ASN A 204 -12.57 -8.11 -4.01
C ASN A 204 -14.05 -8.17 -3.60
N PHE A 205 -14.58 -7.09 -3.03
CA PHE A 205 -15.96 -7.00 -2.57
C PHE A 205 -16.76 -6.06 -3.49
N GLU A 206 -17.95 -6.50 -3.85
CA GLU A 206 -18.90 -5.67 -4.57
C GLU A 206 -19.32 -4.46 -3.69
N PRO A 207 -19.24 -3.21 -4.18
CA PRO A 207 -19.54 -2.01 -3.36
C PRO A 207 -20.94 -2.01 -2.74
N SER A 208 -21.91 -2.66 -3.40
CA SER A 208 -23.30 -2.72 -2.94
C SER A 208 -23.48 -3.56 -1.66
N ILE A 209 -22.47 -4.34 -1.25
CA ILE A 209 -22.40 -5.04 0.04
C ILE A 209 -22.47 -4.07 1.22
N ASN A 210 -21.97 -2.84 1.07
CA ASN A 210 -22.02 -1.81 2.12
C ASN A 210 -23.46 -1.36 2.46
N LYS A 211 -24.46 -1.80 1.68
CA LYS A 211 -25.89 -1.56 1.96
C LYS A 211 -26.52 -2.63 2.85
N LEU A 212 -25.77 -3.65 3.27
CA LEU A 212 -26.23 -4.69 4.17
C LEU A 212 -26.04 -4.25 5.63
N ASP A 213 -27.02 -4.55 6.48
CA ASP A 213 -26.95 -4.20 7.89
C ASP A 213 -25.76 -4.87 8.57
N GLY A 214 -25.03 -4.09 9.38
CA GLY A 214 -23.86 -4.56 10.10
C GLY A 214 -22.60 -4.74 9.25
N VAL A 215 -22.56 -4.26 8.01
CA VAL A 215 -21.33 -4.23 7.20
C VAL A 215 -20.77 -2.81 7.12
N TYR A 216 -19.47 -2.69 7.33
CA TYR A 216 -18.71 -1.47 7.06
C TYR A 216 -17.62 -1.82 6.05
N LEU A 217 -17.80 -1.45 4.79
CA LEU A 217 -16.85 -1.73 3.71
C LEU A 217 -16.11 -0.45 3.33
N TYR A 218 -14.79 -0.48 3.50
CA TYR A 218 -13.86 0.55 3.03
C TYR A 218 -13.02 0.01 1.88
N SER A 219 -12.80 0.84 0.87
CA SER A 219 -11.92 0.57 -0.26
C SER A 219 -10.61 1.33 -0.14
N VAL A 220 -9.65 1.01 -1.00
CA VAL A 220 -8.40 1.77 -1.12
C VAL A 220 -8.63 3.27 -1.32
N ASP A 221 -9.68 3.63 -2.06
CA ASP A 221 -10.01 5.03 -2.32
C ASP A 221 -10.46 5.73 -1.02
N ASP A 222 -11.31 5.08 -0.22
CA ASP A 222 -11.76 5.62 1.09
C ASP A 222 -10.59 5.76 2.07
N LEU A 223 -9.64 4.83 2.05
CA LEU A 223 -8.43 4.93 2.87
C LEU A 223 -7.55 6.11 2.43
N SER A 224 -7.50 6.41 1.13
CA SER A 224 -6.70 7.50 0.59
C SER A 224 -7.18 8.87 1.10
N GLU A 225 -8.49 9.06 1.27
CA GLU A 225 -9.06 10.27 1.89
C GLU A 225 -8.65 10.43 3.37
N VAL A 226 -8.55 9.30 4.11
CA VAL A 226 -8.06 9.29 5.50
C VAL A 226 -6.55 9.59 5.56
N VAL A 227 -5.78 9.16 4.57
CA VAL A 227 -4.38 9.59 4.39
C VAL A 227 -4.30 11.08 4.10
N GLU A 228 -5.22 11.61 3.29
CA GLU A 228 -5.25 13.01 2.88
C GLU A 228 -5.48 13.95 4.07
N GLN A 229 -6.32 13.55 5.03
CA GLN A 229 -6.53 14.32 6.27
C GLN A 229 -5.28 14.37 7.17
N ASN A 230 -4.38 13.38 7.06
CA ASN A 230 -3.08 13.38 7.75
C ASN A 230 -2.01 14.24 7.01
N LEU A 231 -2.28 14.76 5.80
CA LEU A 231 -1.30 15.51 4.99
C LEU A 231 -0.94 16.91 5.54
N LYS A 232 -1.72 17.53 6.42
CA LYS A 232 -1.36 18.85 7.00
C LYS A 232 -0.05 18.81 7.79
N ALA A 233 0.33 17.65 8.32
CA ALA A 233 1.65 17.45 8.94
C ALA A 233 2.77 17.27 7.89
N ARG A 234 2.44 16.82 6.67
CA ARG A 234 3.37 16.51 5.58
C ARG A 234 3.73 17.69 4.69
N GLU A 235 2.94 18.75 4.58
CA GLU A 235 3.30 19.94 3.78
C GLU A 235 4.68 20.51 4.18
N ARG A 236 5.00 20.49 5.48
CA ARG A 236 6.31 20.90 6.00
C ARG A 236 7.44 19.94 5.60
N ASP A 237 7.17 18.64 5.59
CA ASP A 237 8.15 17.63 5.19
C ASP A 237 8.39 17.61 3.68
N ILE A 238 7.35 17.83 2.88
CA ILE A 238 7.45 17.99 1.43
C ILE A 238 8.24 19.26 1.12
N ALA A 239 7.94 20.38 1.78
CA ALA A 239 8.71 21.61 1.63
C ALA A 239 10.19 21.38 1.98
N ARG A 240 10.48 20.70 3.09
CA ARG A 240 11.85 20.37 3.49
C ARG A 240 12.54 19.39 2.52
N GLY A 241 11.80 18.42 1.99
CA GLY A 241 12.28 17.49 0.97
C GLY A 241 12.62 18.22 -0.33
N MET A 242 11.78 19.15 -0.75
CA MET A 242 12.01 20.00 -1.91
C MET A 242 13.21 20.93 -1.73
N GLU A 243 13.43 21.49 -0.53
CA GLU A 243 14.67 22.23 -0.22
C GLU A 243 15.92 21.36 -0.46
N ILE A 244 15.91 20.11 0.02
CA ILE A 244 17.03 19.17 -0.21
C ILE A 244 17.19 18.84 -1.70
N VAL A 245 16.09 18.73 -2.46
CA VAL A 245 16.16 18.57 -3.92
C VAL A 245 16.83 19.78 -4.56
N PHE A 246 16.41 21.00 -4.24
CA PHE A 246 17.00 22.22 -4.82
C PHE A 246 18.49 22.38 -4.48
N GLU A 247 18.88 22.09 -3.23
CA GLU A 247 20.30 22.04 -2.82
C GLU A 247 21.09 21.08 -3.72
N ASN A 248 20.63 19.83 -3.87
CA ASN A 248 21.38 18.81 -4.61
C ASN A 248 21.32 18.98 -6.14
N VAL A 249 20.28 19.63 -6.66
CA VAL A 249 20.23 20.08 -8.06
C VAL A 249 21.33 21.10 -8.30
N THR A 250 21.44 22.10 -7.44
CA THR A 250 22.47 23.15 -7.54
C THR A 250 23.89 22.56 -7.44
N ASP A 251 24.11 21.61 -6.52
CA ASP A 251 25.40 20.93 -6.37
C ASP A 251 25.76 19.98 -7.54
N PHE A 252 24.74 19.50 -8.27
CA PHE A 252 24.93 18.61 -9.41
C PHE A 252 25.34 19.35 -10.68
N MET A 253 24.65 20.47 -10.96
CA MET A 253 24.88 21.32 -12.14
C MET A 253 26.29 21.92 -12.14
#